data_AF-A0ABD0RPL9-F1
#
_entry.id   AF-A0ABD0RPL9-F1
#
_cell.length_a   1.000
_cell.length_b   1.000
_cell.length_c   1.000
_cell.angle_alpha   90.00
_cell.angle_beta   90.00
_cell.angle_gamma   90.00
#
_symmetry.space_group_name_H-M   'P 1'
#
loop_
_entity.id
_entity.type
_entity.pdbx_description
1 polymer ?
#
loop_
_entity_poly.entity_id
_entity_poly.type
_entity_poly.pdbx_seq_one_letter_code
_entity_poly.pdbx_strand_id
1 'polypeptide(L)' 'RWSECSRTCGEGFQFRTVRCWKMMAPGFDSSVYDELSPSHGKPARAKAAARSGRSQTGL' A
#
# COMPACT_ATOMS: atom_id res chain seq x y z
N ARG A 1 1.62 -4.32 6.00
CA ARG A 1 0.78 -3.43 6.84
C ARG A 1 0.43 -2.18 6.04
N TRP A 2 -0.75 -1.60 6.25
CA TRP A 2 -1.17 -0.34 5.63
C TRP A 2 -0.84 0.86 6.55
N SER A 3 -0.59 2.02 5.96
CA SER A 3 -0.44 3.30 6.65
C SER A 3 -1.77 3.74 7.26
N GLU A 4 -1.72 4.78 8.09
CA GLU A 4 -2.93 5.54 8.42
C GLU A 4 -3.58 6.12 7.15
N CYS A 5 -4.89 6.39 7.24
CA CYS A 5 -5.60 7.06 6.16
C CYS A 5 -5.01 8.47 5.97
N SER A 6 -4.84 8.88 4.72
CA SER A 6 -4.34 10.22 4.36
C SER A 6 -5.20 11.36 4.92
N ARG A 7 -6.45 11.07 5.31
CA ARG A 7 -7.35 12.01 5.95
C ARG A 7 -7.76 11.52 7.32
N THR A 8 -8.04 12.46 8.21
CA THR A 8 -8.62 12.22 9.53
C THR A 8 -10.13 12.01 9.49
N CYS A 9 -10.78 12.41 8.38
CA CYS A 9 -12.22 12.36 8.15
C CYS A 9 -12.55 12.19 6.65
N GLY A 10 -13.66 11.55 6.34
CA GLY A 10 -14.13 11.33 4.96
C GLY A 10 -13.27 10.35 4.17
N GLU A 11 -13.37 10.43 2.85
CA GLU A 11 -12.69 9.54 1.90
C GLU A 11 -11.26 9.99 1.62
N GLY A 12 -10.32 9.05 1.71
CA GLY A 12 -8.91 9.21 1.43
C GLY A 12 -8.26 7.89 1.01
N PHE A 13 -6.95 7.78 1.23
CA PHE A 13 -6.17 6.63 0.79
C PHE A 13 -5.27 6.10 1.90
N GLN A 14 -5.02 4.80 1.87
CA GLN A 14 -3.96 4.17 2.64
C GLN A 14 -2.91 3.62 1.70
N PHE A 15 -1.65 3.71 2.13
CA PHE A 15 -0.49 3.24 1.38
C PHE A 15 0.18 2.08 2.09
N ARG A 16 0.79 1.17 1.34
CA ARG A 16 1.67 0.14 1.90
C ARG A 16 2.89 -0.04 1.03
N THR A 17 3.99 -0.41 1.66
CA THR A 17 5.14 -0.93 0.94
C THR A 17 4.87 -2.38 0.54
N VAL A 18 4.91 -2.63 -0.76
CA VAL A 18 4.92 -3.97 -1.33
C VAL A 18 6.33 -4.23 -1.83
N ARG A 19 6.93 -5.33 -1.37
CA ARG A 19 8.18 -5.85 -1.92
C ARG A 19 7.85 -7.11 -2.70
N CYS A 20 8.20 -7.11 -3.98
CA CYS A 20 8.13 -8.30 -4.80
C CYS A 20 9.46 -9.04 -4.68
N TRP A 21 9.38 -10.33 -4.39
CA TRP A 21 10.54 -11.18 -4.25
C TRP A 21 10.27 -12.50 -4.95
N LYS A 22 11.33 -13.06 -5.55
CA LYS A 22 11.28 -14.40 -6.15
C LYS A 22 12.09 -15.33 -5.27
N MET A 23 11.48 -16.45 -4.90
CA MET A 23 12.18 -17.51 -4.20
C MET A 23 13.09 -18.19 -5.21
N MET A 24 14.41 -18.04 -5.03
CA MET A 24 15.40 -18.71 -5.86
C MET A 24 15.83 -20.03 -5.19
N ALA A 25 15.88 -20.05 -3.86
CA ALA A 25 16.11 -21.24 -3.04
C ALA A 25 15.34 -21.12 -1.71
N PRO A 26 15.12 -22.22 -0.97
CA PRO A 26 14.57 -22.16 0.38
C PRO A 26 15.42 -21.23 1.26
N GLY A 27 14.83 -20.12 1.73
CA GLY A 27 15.54 -19.13 2.54
C GLY A 27 16.37 -18.10 1.77
N PHE A 28 16.39 -18.12 0.42
CA PHE A 28 17.04 -17.08 -0.40
C PHE A 28 16.04 -16.41 -1.35
N ASP A 29 15.79 -15.13 -1.08
CA ASP A 29 14.92 -14.29 -1.89
C ASP A 29 15.71 -13.29 -2.74
N SER A 30 15.33 -13.13 -4.01
CA SER A 30 15.79 -12.01 -4.82
C SER A 30 14.74 -10.90 -4.81
N SER A 31 15.08 -9.72 -4.30
CA SER A 31 14.23 -8.53 -4.42
C SER A 31 14.16 -8.09 -5.87
N VAL A 32 12.97 -8.09 -6.47
CA VAL A 32 12.76 -7.66 -7.85
C VAL A 32 12.35 -6.19 -7.85
N TYR A 33 12.99 -5.35 -8.68
CA TYR A 33 12.58 -3.96 -8.88
C TYR A 33 11.17 -3.92 -9.48
N ASP A 34 10.40 -2.87 -9.14
CA ASP A 34 8.98 -2.78 -9.51
C ASP A 34 8.77 -2.93 -11.02
N GLU A 35 9.68 -2.41 -11.83
CA GLU A 35 9.62 -2.45 -13.31
C GLU A 35 9.83 -3.85 -13.90
N LEU A 36 10.56 -4.72 -13.20
CA LEU A 36 10.87 -6.08 -13.64
C LEU A 36 9.91 -7.14 -13.07
N SER A 37 9.03 -6.72 -12.17
CA SER A 37 8.09 -7.62 -11.52
C SER A 37 6.85 -7.79 -12.41
N PRO A 38 6.32 -9.02 -12.60
CA PRO A 38 5.17 -9.27 -13.45
C PRO A 38 3.97 -8.45 -12.98
N SER A 39 3.43 -7.58 -13.84
CA SER A 39 2.33 -6.67 -13.53
C SER A 39 1.04 -7.41 -13.14
N HIS A 40 0.89 -8.64 -13.60
CA HIS A 40 -0.24 -9.50 -13.28
C HIS A 40 -0.07 -10.13 -11.89
N GLY A 41 -0.88 -9.70 -10.94
CA GLY A 41 -0.92 -10.23 -9.57
C GLY A 41 -0.18 -9.38 -8.53
N LYS A 42 0.31 -8.19 -8.88
CA LYS A 42 0.91 -7.28 -7.90
C LYS A 42 -0.14 -6.81 -6.90
N PRO A 43 0.13 -6.93 -5.58
CA PRO A 43 -0.72 -6.30 -4.59
C PRO A 43 -0.68 -4.79 -4.76
N ALA A 44 -1.85 -4.13 -4.73
CA ALA A 44 -1.92 -2.68 -4.81
C ALA A 44 -1.10 -2.02 -3.68
N ARG A 45 -0.36 -0.94 -4.03
CA ARG A 45 0.37 -0.08 -3.08
C ARG A 45 -0.53 0.94 -2.40
N ALA A 46 -1.65 1.28 -3.01
CA ALA A 46 -2.64 2.21 -2.48
C ALA A 46 -4.04 1.57 -2.50
N LYS A 47 -4.86 1.93 -1.52
CA LYS A 47 -6.28 1.55 -1.46
C LYS A 47 -7.12 2.72 -0.96
N ALA A 48 -8.35 2.82 -1.44
CA ALA A 48 -9.33 3.74 -0.87
C ALA A 48 -9.60 3.36 0.59
N ALA A 49 -9.77 4.37 1.43
CA ALA A 49 -10.10 4.23 2.83
C ALA A 49 -10.96 5.41 3.28
N ALA A 50 -11.90 5.18 4.18
CA ALA A 50 -12.71 6.24 4.78
C ALA A 50 -12.50 6.26 6.29
N ARG A 51 -12.43 7.46 6.86
CA ARG A 51 -12.51 7.65 8.32
C ARG A 51 -13.81 8.36 8.67
N SER A 52 -14.50 7.86 9.68
CA SER A 52 -15.75 8.41 10.21
C SER A 52 -15.56 9.67 11.09
N GLY A 53 -14.38 10.30 11.08
CA GLY A 53 -14.13 11.54 11.82
C GLY A 53 -14.95 12.72 11.28
N ARG A 54 -15.28 13.69 12.14
CA ARG A 54 -15.85 14.97 11.68
C ARG A 54 -14.74 15.77 11.01
N SER A 55 -15.00 16.28 9.81
CA SER A 55 -14.12 17.27 9.17
C SER A 55 -14.15 18.51 10.06
N GLN A 56 -13.10 18.73 10.85
CA GLN A 56 -12.88 20.00 11.53
C GLN A 56 -12.52 21.04 10.46
N THR A 57 -13.51 21.48 9.68
CA THR A 57 -13.46 22.79 9.04
C THR A 57 -13.61 23.81 10.17
N GLY A 58 -12.49 24.10 10.85
CA GLY A 58 -12.42 25.18 11.82
C GLY A 58 -12.16 26.48 11.09
N LEU A 59 -13.13 27.40 11.21
CA LEU A 59 -13.09 28.86 11.05
C LEU A 59 -12.17 29.45 9.96
#